data_AF-A0AAE9FD31-F1
#
_entry.id   AF-A0AAE9FD31-F1
#
_cell.length_a   1.000
_cell.length_b   1.000
_cell.length_c   1.000
_cell.angle_alpha   90.00
_cell.angle_beta   90.00
_cell.angle_gamma   90.00
#
_symmetry.space_group_name_H-M   'P 1'
#
loop_
_entity.id
_entity.type
_entity.pdbx_description
1 polymer ?
#
loop_
_entity_poly.entity_id
_entity_poly.type
_entity_poly.pdbx_seq_one_letter_code
_entity_poly.pdbx_strand_id
1 'polypeptide(L)'
;MPNNKREKIPEGTLCVVCSDLASGIHYSVASCNGCKTFFRRALVNKQTFTCQFTGDCVVGKSVRCVCRSCRLKKCFDMGMDPKAIQHDRDKIRYTKALKKKREEEKRLKEVVIKEEIGSPQSIASDTYINTSTPSSSTMLHFMIEQDHHSSMDPETQNDVKAVIEDLLRIESKVKSLRNSFRFESHISATSCMYSSCLLDDITYMAENSAPHEQPAEPFECTVAKLREWFGRDLSLMLEWGKCLPIMEGLLLNDKLALMKAFAPIFPLIQLAFYTKNEFDCDIVIKMEPDCTPRPIPERLNYPDGSFIEKGDKPTNSWEEMHAMLIDGCYKMMRQLKIKESTFVLYKLLLFHNPDADGLSSLGKKTIEGERMRLLTQMFGYLSSERGRDAQTIFSNLLMMSATLSKAASFIKRVFDFNHIFNHTNDLIDQLIIVGL
;
A
#
# COMPACT_ATOMS: atom_id res chain seq x y z
N MET A 1 39.64 -40.39 8.83
CA MET A 1 38.39 -39.74 8.36
C MET A 1 37.94 -40.47 7.10
N PRO A 2 36.95 -41.38 7.15
CA PRO A 2 36.54 -42.12 5.97
C PRO A 2 35.74 -41.23 5.02
N ASN A 3 35.96 -41.50 3.74
CA ASN A 3 35.47 -40.84 2.55
C ASN A 3 33.94 -40.69 2.53
N ASN A 4 33.40 -39.47 2.50
CA ASN A 4 31.97 -39.21 2.42
C ASN A 4 31.48 -39.37 0.96
N LYS A 5 31.42 -40.62 0.47
CA LYS A 5 30.75 -40.94 -0.79
C LYS A 5 29.24 -40.79 -0.56
N ARG A 6 28.62 -39.80 -1.19
CA ARG A 6 27.14 -39.68 -1.21
C ARG A 6 26.56 -40.97 -1.80
N GLU A 7 25.85 -41.75 -1.02
CA GLU A 7 25.13 -42.93 -1.52
C GLU A 7 24.17 -42.51 -2.64
N LYS A 8 24.36 -43.08 -3.83
CA LYS A 8 23.45 -42.88 -4.95
C LYS A 8 22.24 -43.77 -4.74
N ILE A 9 21.05 -43.18 -4.71
CA ILE A 9 19.79 -43.93 -4.71
C ILE A 9 19.57 -44.59 -6.09
N PRO A 10 18.95 -45.77 -6.17
CA PRO A 10 18.58 -46.39 -7.44
C PRO A 10 17.72 -45.45 -8.30
N GLU A 11 17.92 -45.50 -9.62
CA GLU A 11 17.13 -44.71 -10.56
C GLU A 11 15.64 -45.13 -10.50
N GLY A 12 14.73 -44.16 -10.53
CA GLY A 12 13.30 -44.41 -10.35
C GLY A 12 12.82 -44.55 -8.91
N THR A 13 13.70 -44.42 -7.90
CA THR A 13 13.28 -44.44 -6.48
C THR A 13 12.27 -43.34 -6.18
N LEU A 14 11.15 -43.68 -5.54
CA LEU A 14 10.10 -42.74 -5.16
C LEU A 14 10.35 -42.15 -3.76
N CYS A 15 9.86 -40.93 -3.57
CA CYS A 15 9.88 -40.23 -2.29
C CYS A 15 8.94 -40.92 -1.31
N VAL A 16 9.46 -41.39 -0.18
CA VAL A 16 8.68 -42.12 0.83
C VAL A 16 7.53 -41.30 1.43
N VAL A 17 7.58 -39.97 1.36
CA VAL A 17 6.54 -39.08 1.90
C VAL A 17 5.36 -38.89 0.93
N CYS A 18 5.61 -38.66 -0.35
CA CYS A 18 4.59 -38.22 -1.30
C CYS A 18 4.57 -38.96 -2.64
N SER A 19 5.43 -39.96 -2.81
CA SER A 19 5.55 -40.82 -4.00
C SER A 19 5.93 -40.09 -5.29
N ASP A 20 6.42 -38.85 -5.20
CA ASP A 20 7.09 -38.15 -6.31
C ASP A 20 8.52 -38.71 -6.51
N LEU A 21 9.16 -38.44 -7.65
CA LEU A 21 10.51 -38.96 -7.91
C LEU A 21 11.51 -38.42 -6.86
N ALA A 22 12.24 -39.30 -6.19
CA ALA A 22 13.22 -38.91 -5.18
C ALA A 22 14.46 -38.30 -5.87
N SER A 23 14.96 -37.20 -5.32
CA SER A 23 16.17 -36.55 -5.82
C SER A 23 17.44 -36.98 -5.07
N GLY A 24 17.29 -37.79 -4.02
CA GLY A 24 18.37 -38.30 -3.19
C GLY A 24 17.90 -38.72 -1.80
N ILE A 25 18.84 -39.13 -0.97
CA ILE A 25 18.64 -39.23 0.49
C ILE A 25 18.77 -37.82 1.08
N HIS A 26 17.70 -37.33 1.70
CA HIS A 26 17.71 -36.08 2.45
C HIS A 26 17.13 -36.33 3.83
N TYR A 27 17.85 -35.90 4.87
CA TYR A 27 17.45 -36.12 6.26
C TYR A 27 17.20 -37.61 6.53
N SER A 28 18.14 -38.47 6.09
CA SER A 28 18.15 -39.92 6.31
C SER A 28 17.16 -40.77 5.49
N VAL A 29 16.34 -40.18 4.60
CA VAL A 29 15.38 -40.94 3.78
C VAL A 29 15.34 -40.50 2.31
N ALA A 30 14.94 -41.40 1.42
CA ALA A 30 14.74 -41.10 0.00
C ALA A 30 13.58 -40.11 -0.18
N SER A 31 13.89 -38.89 -0.63
CA SER A 31 12.86 -37.85 -0.77
C SER A 31 13.07 -36.93 -1.97
N CYS A 32 11.98 -36.32 -2.42
CA CYS A 32 12.00 -35.31 -3.48
C CYS A 32 12.44 -33.95 -2.92
N ASN A 33 12.83 -33.03 -3.82
CA ASN A 33 13.20 -31.65 -3.45
C ASN A 33 12.09 -30.91 -2.69
N GLY A 34 10.83 -31.23 -2.99
CA GLY A 34 9.66 -30.64 -2.32
C GLY A 34 9.58 -31.02 -0.85
N CYS A 35 9.66 -32.31 -0.52
CA CYS A 35 9.60 -32.76 0.88
C CYS A 35 10.87 -32.43 1.66
N LYS A 36 12.04 -32.47 1.02
CA LYS A 36 13.30 -31.95 1.58
C LYS A 36 13.15 -30.50 2.04
N THR A 37 12.72 -29.62 1.14
CA THR A 37 12.64 -28.18 1.43
C THR A 37 11.58 -27.87 2.46
N PHE A 38 10.43 -28.56 2.37
CA PHE A 38 9.35 -28.45 3.34
C PHE A 38 9.80 -28.83 4.75
N PHE A 39 10.43 -30.00 4.93
CA PHE A 39 10.91 -30.48 6.22
C PHE A 39 11.93 -29.52 6.85
N ARG A 40 12.90 -29.04 6.05
CA ARG A 40 13.89 -28.05 6.52
C ARG A 40 13.24 -26.75 6.99
N ARG A 41 12.30 -26.19 6.21
CA ARG A 41 11.63 -24.93 6.54
C ARG A 41 10.75 -25.06 7.78
N ALA A 42 10.02 -26.17 7.88
CA ALA A 42 9.17 -26.46 9.03
C ALA A 42 9.99 -26.47 10.33
N LEU A 43 11.18 -27.08 10.31
CA LEU A 43 12.05 -27.18 11.49
C LEU A 43 12.87 -25.93 11.78
N VAL A 44 13.53 -25.35 10.77
CA VAL A 44 14.36 -24.14 10.95
C VAL A 44 13.52 -22.96 11.42
N ASN A 45 12.30 -22.81 10.89
CA ASN A 45 11.40 -21.72 11.25
C ASN A 45 10.46 -22.09 12.42
N LYS A 46 10.64 -23.26 13.06
CA LYS A 46 9.80 -23.77 14.15
C LYS A 46 8.29 -23.69 13.86
N GLN A 47 7.87 -24.00 12.63
CA GLN A 47 6.46 -23.88 12.22
C GLN A 47 5.59 -24.94 12.89
N THR A 48 4.51 -24.52 13.53
CA THR A 48 3.44 -25.40 14.01
C THR A 48 2.34 -25.49 12.96
N PHE A 49 1.83 -26.71 12.71
CA PHE A 49 0.76 -26.93 11.73
C PHE A 49 -0.38 -27.71 12.39
N THR A 50 -1.59 -27.16 12.33
CA THR A 50 -2.82 -27.82 12.78
C THR A 50 -3.56 -28.43 11.59
N CYS A 51 -4.03 -29.68 11.72
CA CYS A 51 -4.90 -30.30 10.73
C CYS A 51 -6.32 -29.74 10.87
N GLN A 52 -6.94 -29.34 9.76
CA GLN A 52 -8.35 -28.88 9.72
C GLN A 52 -9.35 -30.03 9.47
N PHE A 53 -8.85 -31.28 9.43
CA PHE A 53 -9.61 -32.49 9.19
C PHE A 53 -9.36 -33.48 10.34
N THR A 54 -9.34 -34.78 10.05
CA THR A 54 -9.20 -35.89 11.00
C THR A 54 -7.75 -36.26 11.38
N GLY A 55 -6.75 -35.52 10.89
CA GLY A 55 -5.33 -35.77 11.24
C GLY A 55 -4.65 -36.90 10.45
N ASP A 56 -5.30 -37.43 9.41
CA ASP A 56 -4.90 -38.56 8.58
C ASP A 56 -4.98 -38.27 7.06
N CYS A 57 -4.88 -36.99 6.67
CA CYS A 57 -4.98 -36.58 5.26
C CYS A 57 -3.97 -37.30 4.35
N VAL A 58 -4.42 -37.70 3.15
CA VAL A 58 -3.60 -38.34 2.14
C VAL A 58 -2.50 -37.39 1.63
N VAL A 59 -1.24 -37.85 1.69
CA VAL A 59 -0.07 -37.11 1.18
C VAL A 59 0.46 -37.81 -0.08
N GLY A 60 0.12 -37.28 -1.25
CA GLY A 60 0.57 -37.72 -2.57
C GLY A 60 1.09 -36.57 -3.44
N LYS A 61 1.72 -36.85 -4.59
CA LYS A 61 2.40 -35.85 -5.43
C LYS A 61 1.55 -34.60 -5.74
N SER A 62 0.29 -34.79 -6.14
CA SER A 62 -0.64 -33.71 -6.52
C SER A 62 -1.32 -33.04 -5.33
N VAL A 63 -1.45 -33.72 -4.18
CA VAL A 63 -2.25 -33.28 -3.03
C VAL A 63 -1.45 -33.01 -1.75
N ARG A 64 -0.12 -33.22 -1.77
CA ARG A 64 0.78 -32.99 -0.62
C ARG A 64 0.79 -31.55 -0.09
N CYS A 65 0.16 -30.59 -0.77
CA CYS A 65 0.04 -29.21 -0.31
C CYS A 65 -1.27 -28.93 0.44
N VAL A 66 -2.23 -29.86 0.44
CA VAL A 66 -3.56 -29.70 1.06
C VAL A 66 -3.48 -29.60 2.59
N CYS A 67 -2.73 -30.50 3.24
CA CYS A 67 -2.57 -30.47 4.70
C CYS A 67 -1.10 -30.49 5.10
N ARG A 68 -0.59 -29.36 5.60
CA ARG A 68 0.81 -29.21 6.06
C ARG A 68 1.07 -29.99 7.35
N SER A 69 0.07 -30.11 8.23
CA SER A 69 0.16 -30.88 9.47
C SER A 69 0.40 -32.37 9.21
N CYS A 70 -0.49 -33.03 8.44
CA CYS A 70 -0.33 -34.43 8.07
C CYS A 70 0.91 -34.67 7.20
N ARG A 71 1.32 -33.71 6.37
CA ARG A 71 2.57 -33.81 5.61
C ARG A 71 3.81 -33.80 6.52
N LEU A 72 3.87 -32.90 7.51
CA LEU A 72 4.99 -32.85 8.45
C LEU A 72 5.03 -34.09 9.34
N LYS A 73 3.86 -34.50 9.86
CA LYS A 73 3.70 -35.77 10.57
C LYS A 73 4.26 -36.94 9.75
N LYS A 74 3.83 -37.07 8.49
CA LYS A 74 4.32 -38.13 7.59
C LYS A 74 5.82 -38.03 7.28
N CYS A 75 6.42 -36.83 7.26
CA CYS A 75 7.88 -36.72 7.14
C CYS A 75 8.60 -37.40 8.32
N PHE A 76 8.12 -37.18 9.55
CA PHE A 76 8.67 -37.85 10.74
C PHE A 76 8.35 -39.34 10.76
N ASP A 77 7.11 -39.73 10.45
CA ASP A 77 6.69 -41.14 10.42
C ASP A 77 7.51 -41.96 9.43
N MET A 78 7.93 -41.34 8.31
CA MET A 78 8.79 -41.99 7.31
C MET A 78 10.28 -41.93 7.63
N GLY A 79 10.68 -41.32 8.76
CA GLY A 79 12.05 -41.34 9.27
C GLY A 79 12.93 -40.14 8.91
N MET A 80 12.36 -38.98 8.55
CA MET A 80 13.18 -37.78 8.35
C MET A 80 13.82 -37.31 9.66
N ASP A 81 15.15 -37.26 9.72
CA ASP A 81 15.89 -36.89 10.92
C ASP A 81 16.12 -35.37 11.04
N PRO A 82 15.52 -34.68 12.05
CA PRO A 82 15.75 -33.26 12.29
C PRO A 82 17.21 -32.92 12.63
N LYS A 83 17.98 -33.84 13.22
CA LYS A 83 19.37 -33.61 13.62
C LYS A 83 20.32 -33.48 12.42
N ALA A 84 19.91 -33.97 11.25
CA ALA A 84 20.67 -33.81 10.01
C ALA A 84 20.59 -32.39 9.41
N ILE A 85 19.86 -31.46 10.05
CA ILE A 85 19.82 -30.03 9.66
C ILE A 85 20.99 -29.29 10.32
N GLN A 86 21.92 -28.80 9.49
CA GLN A 86 22.98 -27.90 9.93
C GLN A 86 22.43 -26.47 10.07
N HIS A 87 22.53 -25.89 11.26
CA HIS A 87 22.02 -24.54 11.58
C HIS A 87 22.93 -23.40 11.08
N ASP A 88 24.22 -23.66 10.92
CA ASP A 88 25.19 -22.70 10.40
C ASP A 88 25.83 -23.24 9.12
N ARG A 89 25.73 -22.46 8.04
CA ARG A 89 26.64 -22.57 6.91
C ARG A 89 27.39 -21.27 6.77
N ASP A 90 28.71 -21.34 6.92
CA ASP A 90 29.62 -20.30 6.45
C ASP A 90 29.25 -19.86 5.03
N LYS A 91 29.13 -18.54 4.84
CA LYS A 91 28.90 -17.92 3.54
C LYS A 91 30.00 -18.41 2.58
N ILE A 92 29.61 -19.27 1.64
CA ILE A 92 30.51 -19.91 0.68
C ILE A 92 31.37 -18.86 -0.02
N ARG A 93 32.68 -19.13 -0.01
CA ARG A 93 33.88 -18.42 -0.49
C ARG A 93 33.87 -17.87 -1.94
N TYR A 94 32.71 -17.82 -2.58
CA TYR A 94 32.49 -17.40 -3.98
C TYR A 94 32.59 -15.88 -4.18
N THR A 95 32.42 -15.09 -3.12
CA THR A 95 32.38 -13.61 -3.18
C THR A 95 33.74 -12.96 -3.38
N LYS A 96 34.86 -13.53 -2.90
CA LYS A 96 36.19 -12.92 -3.08
C LYS A 96 36.71 -13.02 -4.52
N ALA A 97 36.46 -14.12 -5.21
CA ALA A 97 36.87 -14.31 -6.60
C ALA A 97 36.06 -13.42 -7.57
N LEU A 98 34.75 -13.29 -7.33
CA LEU A 98 33.89 -12.38 -8.09
C LEU A 98 34.19 -10.91 -7.84
N LYS A 99 34.60 -10.54 -6.62
CA LYS A 99 34.98 -9.16 -6.30
C LYS A 99 36.26 -8.76 -7.04
N LYS A 100 37.25 -9.65 -7.06
CA LYS A 100 38.50 -9.45 -7.83
C LYS A 100 38.25 -9.37 -9.34
N LYS A 101 37.42 -10.28 -9.88
CA LYS A 101 37.02 -10.25 -11.30
C LYS A 101 36.23 -8.99 -11.66
N ARG A 102 35.32 -8.53 -10.79
CA ARG A 102 34.57 -7.27 -10.97
C ARG A 102 35.45 -6.03 -10.89
N GLU A 103 36.46 -6.02 -10.02
CA GLU A 103 37.42 -4.91 -9.91
C GLU A 103 38.35 -4.84 -11.14
N GLU A 104 38.73 -5.98 -11.69
CA GLU A 104 39.51 -6.10 -12.93
C GLU A 104 38.67 -5.71 -14.17
N GLU A 105 37.41 -6.15 -14.23
CA GLU A 105 36.44 -5.71 -15.26
C GLU A 105 36.10 -4.22 -15.14
N LYS A 106 36.09 -3.63 -13.94
CA LYS A 106 35.87 -2.19 -13.73
C LYS A 106 37.03 -1.37 -14.28
N ARG A 107 38.27 -1.83 -14.06
CA ARG A 107 39.49 -1.18 -14.59
C ARG A 107 39.57 -1.26 -16.12
N LEU A 108 39.13 -2.37 -16.72
CA LEU A 108 39.05 -2.48 -18.18
C LEU A 108 37.95 -1.57 -18.77
N LYS A 109 36.80 -1.46 -18.11
CA LYS A 109 35.68 -0.60 -18.56
C LYS A 109 36.00 0.89 -18.47
N GLU A 110 36.76 1.33 -17.46
CA GLU A 110 37.20 2.73 -17.34
C GLU A 110 38.15 3.18 -18.45
N VAL A 111 38.89 2.24 -19.09
CA VAL A 111 39.72 2.53 -20.27
C VAL A 111 38.88 2.64 -21.54
N VAL A 112 37.80 1.85 -21.67
CA VAL A 112 36.92 1.82 -22.85
C VAL A 112 35.94 3.00 -22.89
N ILE A 113 35.54 3.57 -21.75
CA ILE A 113 34.55 4.67 -21.66
C ILE A 113 35.04 6.01 -22.26
N LYS A 114 36.31 6.14 -22.65
CA LYS A 114 36.80 7.33 -23.37
C LYS A 114 36.54 7.34 -24.87
N GLU A 115 36.11 6.22 -25.45
CA GLU A 115 35.80 6.13 -26.88
C GLU A 115 34.37 5.63 -27.07
N GLU A 116 33.60 6.40 -27.85
CA GLU A 116 32.31 6.07 -28.45
C GLU A 116 31.02 6.37 -27.66
N ILE A 117 30.51 7.57 -27.98
CA ILE A 117 29.12 8.01 -27.99
C ILE A 117 28.38 7.30 -29.14
N GLY A 118 27.20 6.72 -28.92
CA GLY A 118 26.28 6.37 -30.02
C GLY A 118 25.18 5.33 -29.76
N SER A 119 24.00 5.81 -29.34
CA SER A 119 22.61 5.31 -29.56
C SER A 119 22.13 3.89 -29.11
N PRO A 120 20.85 3.74 -28.67
CA PRO A 120 20.31 2.51 -28.08
C PRO A 120 19.41 1.68 -29.02
N GLN A 121 19.34 0.37 -28.79
CA GLN A 121 18.24 -0.47 -29.28
C GLN A 121 17.67 -1.39 -28.20
N SER A 122 16.34 -1.50 -28.26
CA SER A 122 15.34 -2.22 -27.49
C SER A 122 15.58 -3.72 -27.29
N ILE A 123 14.87 -4.32 -26.32
CA ILE A 123 13.90 -5.42 -26.54
C ILE A 123 13.06 -5.62 -25.26
N ALA A 124 11.75 -5.55 -25.43
CA ALA A 124 10.71 -5.90 -24.46
C ALA A 124 10.56 -7.43 -24.35
N SER A 125 10.09 -7.92 -23.21
CA SER A 125 9.37 -9.20 -23.13
C SER A 125 8.39 -9.17 -21.97
N ASP A 126 7.12 -9.31 -22.32
CA ASP A 126 5.97 -9.44 -21.43
C ASP A 126 6.11 -10.63 -20.49
N THR A 127 5.71 -10.44 -19.23
CA THR A 127 5.21 -11.52 -18.39
C THR A 127 4.13 -10.96 -17.48
N TYR A 128 2.87 -11.23 -17.85
CA TYR A 128 1.71 -11.06 -16.99
C TYR A 128 1.91 -11.87 -15.69
N ILE A 129 2.09 -11.18 -14.57
CA ILE A 129 1.97 -11.75 -13.23
C ILE A 129 0.72 -11.18 -12.60
N ASN A 130 -0.27 -12.05 -12.36
CA ASN A 130 -1.43 -11.77 -11.53
C ASN A 130 -0.98 -11.35 -10.13
N THR A 131 -1.14 -10.06 -9.81
CA THR A 131 -0.99 -9.50 -8.47
C THR A 131 -2.28 -9.79 -7.67
N SER A 132 -2.35 -10.98 -7.07
CA SER A 132 -3.28 -11.19 -5.97
C SER A 132 -2.75 -10.41 -4.76
N THR A 133 -3.55 -9.46 -4.28
CA THR A 133 -3.39 -8.75 -3.01
C THR A 133 -2.92 -9.68 -1.88
N PRO A 134 -2.06 -9.24 -0.94
CA PRO A 134 -1.81 -10.02 0.26
C PRO A 134 -3.12 -10.08 1.04
N SER A 135 -3.74 -11.26 1.12
CA SER A 135 -4.93 -11.48 1.94
C SER A 135 -4.67 -11.03 3.38
N SER A 136 -5.64 -10.31 3.95
CA SER A 136 -5.63 -9.78 5.33
C SER A 136 -5.24 -10.79 6.40
N SER A 137 -5.39 -12.09 6.13
CA SER A 137 -5.00 -13.20 7.00
C SER A 137 -3.49 -13.34 7.25
N THR A 138 -2.63 -12.93 6.31
CA THR A 138 -1.17 -13.14 6.46
C THR A 138 -0.51 -12.06 7.32
N MET A 139 -1.00 -10.82 7.30
CA MET A 139 -0.55 -9.79 8.24
C MET A 139 -1.06 -10.03 9.66
N LEU A 140 -2.26 -10.58 9.80
CA LEU A 140 -2.85 -10.86 11.11
C LEU A 140 -2.05 -11.90 11.92
N HIS A 141 -1.53 -12.94 11.26
CA HIS A 141 -0.76 -13.97 11.95
C HIS A 141 0.61 -13.47 12.43
N PHE A 142 1.16 -12.42 11.82
CA PHE A 142 2.41 -11.81 12.28
C PHE A 142 2.20 -10.92 13.51
N MET A 143 0.97 -10.43 13.72
CA MET A 143 0.62 -9.51 14.82
C MET A 143 0.07 -10.24 16.07
N ILE A 144 -0.58 -11.40 15.90
CA ILE A 144 -1.23 -12.13 17.02
C ILE A 144 -0.25 -12.94 17.89
N GLU A 145 0.94 -13.31 17.40
CA GLU A 145 1.92 -14.05 18.22
C GLU A 145 2.68 -13.18 19.25
N GLN A 146 2.37 -11.88 19.37
CA GLN A 146 2.99 -10.96 20.33
C GLN A 146 2.14 -10.66 21.58
N ASP A 147 1.21 -11.54 21.96
CA ASP A 147 0.36 -11.34 23.14
C ASP A 147 1.06 -11.54 24.51
N HIS A 148 2.39 -11.70 24.52
CA HIS A 148 3.22 -11.57 25.71
C HIS A 148 4.40 -10.63 25.42
N HIS A 149 4.23 -9.36 25.77
CA HIS A 149 5.16 -8.22 25.63
C HIS A 149 5.35 -7.64 24.22
N SER A 150 4.41 -6.80 23.78
CA SER A 150 4.66 -5.78 22.77
C SER A 150 4.04 -4.44 23.20
N SER A 151 4.49 -3.94 24.35
CA SER A 151 4.50 -2.48 24.52
C SER A 151 5.57 -1.96 23.59
N MET A 152 5.22 -1.14 22.60
CA MET A 152 6.20 -0.31 21.91
C MET A 152 7.10 0.33 22.98
N ASP A 153 8.41 0.36 22.74
CA ASP A 153 9.29 1.03 23.67
C ASP A 153 8.91 2.53 23.75
N PRO A 154 9.06 3.18 24.92
CA PRO A 154 8.62 4.56 25.12
C PRO A 154 9.28 5.56 24.17
N GLU A 155 10.49 5.28 23.68
CA GLU A 155 11.24 6.16 22.77
C GLU A 155 10.60 6.13 21.38
N THR A 156 10.37 4.93 20.82
CA THR A 156 9.64 4.78 19.55
C THR A 156 8.21 5.33 19.65
N GLN A 157 7.54 5.21 20.81
CA GLN A 157 6.20 5.78 20.98
C GLN A 157 6.21 7.32 20.94
N ASN A 158 7.27 7.96 21.47
CA ASN A 158 7.44 9.39 21.40
C ASN A 158 7.77 9.85 19.97
N ASP A 159 8.60 9.09 19.25
CA ASP A 159 8.91 9.38 17.84
C ASP A 159 7.66 9.36 16.96
N VAL A 160 6.78 8.38 17.15
CA VAL A 160 5.51 8.30 16.39
C VAL A 160 4.60 9.48 16.70
N LYS A 161 4.54 9.93 17.96
CA LYS A 161 3.76 11.12 18.32
C LYS A 161 4.31 12.39 17.66
N ALA A 162 5.62 12.58 17.65
CA ALA A 162 6.25 13.71 16.97
C ALA A 162 5.94 13.73 15.47
N VAL A 163 6.03 12.56 14.81
CA VAL A 163 5.63 12.41 13.40
C VAL A 163 4.16 12.78 13.20
N ILE A 164 3.25 12.35 14.08
CA ILE A 164 1.83 12.71 14.01
C ILE A 164 1.63 14.22 14.17
N GLU A 165 2.32 14.86 15.12
CA GLU A 165 2.24 16.31 15.35
C GLU A 165 2.67 17.10 14.12
N ASP A 166 3.78 16.70 13.49
CA ASP A 166 4.24 17.30 12.24
C ASP A 166 3.25 17.11 11.09
N LEU A 167 2.72 15.89 10.93
CA LEU A 167 1.71 15.61 9.91
C LEU A 167 0.42 16.40 10.14
N LEU A 168 -0.04 16.53 11.38
CA LEU A 168 -1.22 17.33 11.74
C LEU A 168 -1.00 18.83 11.45
N ARG A 169 0.21 19.34 11.70
CA ARG A 169 0.58 20.72 11.36
C ARG A 169 0.53 20.94 9.84
N ILE A 170 1.06 20.02 9.05
CA ILE A 170 0.96 20.06 7.58
C ILE A 170 -0.52 19.98 7.14
N GLU A 171 -1.28 19.06 7.74
CA GLU A 171 -2.69 18.85 7.40
C GLU A 171 -3.55 20.09 7.68
N SER A 172 -3.29 20.78 8.78
CA SER A 172 -3.97 22.03 9.13
C SER A 172 -3.78 23.10 8.05
N LYS A 173 -2.56 23.23 7.52
CA LYS A 173 -2.25 24.15 6.41
C LYS A 173 -3.01 23.76 5.14
N VAL A 174 -2.97 22.47 4.76
CA VAL A 174 -3.70 21.92 3.60
C VAL A 174 -5.20 22.19 3.73
N LYS A 175 -5.79 21.91 4.90
CA LYS A 175 -7.20 22.13 5.19
C LYS A 175 -7.59 23.61 5.11
N SER A 176 -6.73 24.50 5.57
CA SER A 176 -7.00 25.94 5.55
C SER A 176 -7.06 26.46 4.10
N LEU A 177 -6.09 26.08 3.26
CA LEU A 177 -6.10 26.39 1.83
C LEU A 177 -7.26 25.72 1.08
N ARG A 178 -7.57 24.47 1.42
CA ARG A 178 -8.70 23.74 0.78
C ARG A 178 -10.03 24.41 1.10
N ASN A 179 -10.22 24.87 2.34
CA ASN A 179 -11.46 25.52 2.78
C ASN A 179 -11.59 26.97 2.31
N SER A 180 -10.50 27.64 1.97
CA SER A 180 -10.56 28.96 1.34
C SER A 180 -10.99 28.88 -0.12
N PHE A 181 -10.81 27.71 -0.77
CA PHE A 181 -11.01 27.47 -2.20
C PHE A 181 -10.37 28.55 -3.09
N ARG A 182 -9.27 29.14 -2.61
CA ARG A 182 -8.44 30.10 -3.35
C ARG A 182 -7.19 29.46 -3.92
N PHE A 183 -6.86 28.25 -3.49
CA PHE A 183 -5.70 27.53 -3.99
C PHE A 183 -5.92 27.16 -5.47
N GLU A 184 -5.14 27.78 -6.34
CA GLU A 184 -5.19 27.57 -7.78
C GLU A 184 -4.47 26.28 -8.19
N SER A 185 -4.84 25.77 -9.37
CA SER A 185 -4.18 24.59 -9.91
C SER A 185 -2.76 24.95 -10.37
N HIS A 186 -1.76 24.18 -9.97
CA HIS A 186 -0.45 24.25 -10.59
C HIS A 186 -0.54 23.84 -12.07
N ILE A 187 0.35 24.42 -12.89
CA ILE A 187 0.43 24.16 -14.33
C ILE A 187 1.28 22.91 -14.61
N SER A 188 2.28 22.64 -13.77
CA SER A 188 3.20 21.52 -13.99
C SER A 188 3.63 20.86 -12.68
N ALA A 189 3.50 19.54 -12.62
CA ALA A 189 3.98 18.73 -11.51
C ALA A 189 5.50 18.80 -11.36
N THR A 190 6.23 18.73 -12.48
CA THR A 190 7.70 18.77 -12.49
C THR A 190 8.24 20.09 -11.95
N SER A 191 7.79 21.22 -12.50
CA SER A 191 8.15 22.56 -12.01
C SER A 191 7.79 22.76 -10.52
N CYS A 192 6.63 22.29 -10.08
CA CYS A 192 6.22 22.36 -8.67
C CYS A 192 7.18 21.58 -7.74
N MET A 193 7.68 20.41 -8.17
CA MET A 193 8.66 19.63 -7.40
C MET A 193 10.03 20.30 -7.24
N TYR A 194 10.34 21.31 -8.07
CA TYR A 194 11.56 22.11 -7.97
C TYR A 194 11.35 23.43 -7.22
N SER A 195 10.12 23.94 -7.14
CA SER A 195 9.82 25.20 -6.48
C SER A 195 9.75 25.03 -4.96
N SER A 196 10.00 26.13 -4.24
CA SER A 196 9.79 26.21 -2.79
C SER A 196 8.38 25.74 -2.39
N CYS A 197 8.25 25.18 -1.19
CA CYS A 197 6.98 24.72 -0.66
C CYS A 197 6.09 25.89 -0.25
N LEU A 198 4.91 26.01 -0.88
CA LEU A 198 3.93 27.05 -0.58
C LEU A 198 3.31 26.87 0.81
N LEU A 199 3.24 25.64 1.33
CA LEU A 199 2.78 25.39 2.69
C LEU A 199 3.75 25.98 3.73
N ASP A 200 5.03 26.14 3.39
CA ASP A 200 6.03 26.73 4.28
C ASP A 200 6.21 28.24 4.07
N ASP A 201 5.62 28.81 3.02
CA ASP A 201 5.59 30.24 2.76
C ASP A 201 4.52 30.92 3.64
N ILE A 202 4.98 31.61 4.69
CA ILE A 202 4.13 32.30 5.66
C ILE A 202 3.27 33.37 5.00
N THR A 203 3.82 34.12 4.04
CA THR A 203 3.10 35.20 3.35
C THR A 203 2.02 34.62 2.47
N TYR A 204 2.36 33.62 1.66
CA TYR A 204 1.39 32.92 0.81
C TYR A 204 0.24 32.33 1.64
N MET A 205 0.56 31.66 2.74
CA MET A 205 -0.43 31.06 3.63
C MET A 205 -1.35 32.11 4.25
N ALA A 206 -0.84 33.27 4.67
CA ALA A 206 -1.65 34.34 5.24
C ALA A 206 -2.66 34.92 4.23
N GLU A 207 -2.26 35.07 2.97
CA GLU A 207 -3.09 35.64 1.91
C GLU A 207 -4.18 34.67 1.40
N ASN A 208 -3.86 33.36 1.40
CA ASN A 208 -4.66 32.35 0.69
C ASN A 208 -5.45 31.41 1.62
N SER A 209 -5.27 31.47 2.94
CA SER A 209 -5.93 30.55 3.89
C SER A 209 -7.19 31.10 4.54
N ALA A 210 -7.54 32.37 4.29
CA ALA A 210 -8.74 32.97 4.86
C ALA A 210 -10.00 32.20 4.41
N PRO A 211 -10.84 31.73 5.34
CA PRO A 211 -12.07 31.04 4.97
C PRO A 211 -12.97 31.99 4.19
N HIS A 212 -13.47 31.55 3.04
CA HIS A 212 -14.51 32.32 2.35
C HIS A 212 -15.87 32.04 3.01
N GLU A 213 -16.83 32.95 2.81
CA GLU A 213 -18.21 32.70 3.22
C GLU A 213 -18.75 31.49 2.44
N GLN A 214 -19.30 30.52 3.17
CA GLN A 214 -20.00 29.41 2.54
C GLN A 214 -21.28 29.95 1.89
N PRO A 215 -21.63 29.50 0.68
CA PRO A 215 -22.90 29.90 0.08
C PRO A 215 -24.08 29.48 0.96
N ALA A 216 -25.17 30.24 0.86
CA ALA A 216 -26.32 30.11 1.75
C ALA A 216 -27.07 28.77 1.62
N GLU A 217 -26.99 28.08 0.47
CA GLU A 217 -27.64 26.78 0.25
C GLU A 217 -26.71 25.79 -0.48
N PRO A 218 -26.66 24.51 -0.05
CA PRO A 218 -25.94 23.45 -0.74
C PRO A 218 -26.50 23.19 -2.14
N PHE A 219 -25.64 22.83 -3.10
CA PHE A 219 -26.04 22.54 -4.48
C PHE A 219 -25.34 21.30 -5.05
N GLU A 220 -25.95 20.65 -6.05
CA GLU A 220 -25.37 19.45 -6.65
C GLU A 220 -24.09 19.78 -7.45
N CYS A 221 -23.04 18.99 -7.24
CA CYS A 221 -21.74 19.21 -7.87
C CYS A 221 -21.77 18.79 -9.35
N THR A 222 -21.59 19.77 -10.25
CA THR A 222 -21.49 19.50 -11.68
C THR A 222 -20.18 18.81 -12.05
N VAL A 223 -20.13 18.15 -13.21
CA VAL A 223 -18.88 17.53 -13.72
C VAL A 223 -17.77 18.56 -13.87
N ALA A 224 -18.07 19.78 -14.35
CA ALA A 224 -17.08 20.85 -14.46
C ALA A 224 -16.51 21.23 -13.08
N LYS A 225 -17.38 21.35 -12.06
CA LYS A 225 -16.96 21.71 -10.72
C LYS A 225 -16.13 20.62 -10.04
N LEU A 226 -16.49 19.37 -10.27
CA LEU A 226 -15.72 18.23 -9.80
C LEU A 226 -14.31 18.21 -10.40
N ARG A 227 -14.16 18.55 -11.70
CA ARG A 227 -12.84 18.68 -12.34
C ARG A 227 -12.00 19.79 -11.73
N GLU A 228 -12.61 20.96 -11.46
CA GLU A 228 -11.92 22.05 -10.77
C GLU A 228 -11.41 21.62 -9.40
N TRP A 229 -12.27 21.01 -8.58
CA TRP A 229 -11.91 20.50 -7.26
C TRP A 229 -10.80 19.45 -7.33
N PHE A 230 -10.87 18.56 -8.31
CA PHE A 230 -9.86 17.55 -8.52
C PHE A 230 -8.49 18.16 -8.84
N GLY A 231 -8.41 19.13 -9.76
CA GLY A 231 -7.16 19.83 -10.09
C GLY A 231 -6.58 20.62 -8.91
N ARG A 232 -7.44 21.25 -8.10
CA ARG A 232 -7.04 21.94 -6.86
C ARG A 232 -6.49 20.97 -5.83
N ASP A 233 -7.17 19.84 -5.61
CA ASP A 233 -6.72 18.80 -4.67
C ASP A 233 -5.41 18.14 -5.15
N LEU A 234 -5.19 17.97 -6.47
CA LEU A 234 -3.90 17.52 -7.01
C LEU A 234 -2.77 18.52 -6.71
N SER A 235 -3.06 19.81 -6.78
CA SER A 235 -2.08 20.85 -6.50
C SER A 235 -1.73 20.88 -5.02
N LEU A 236 -2.75 20.76 -4.14
CA LEU A 236 -2.55 20.61 -2.70
C LEU A 236 -1.76 19.34 -2.37
N MET A 237 -2.00 18.24 -3.08
CA MET A 237 -1.23 17.00 -2.93
C MET A 237 0.25 17.23 -3.24
N LEU A 238 0.57 17.98 -4.30
CA LEU A 238 1.97 18.29 -4.66
C LEU A 238 2.69 19.01 -3.51
N GLU A 239 2.08 20.08 -3.01
CA GLU A 239 2.65 20.85 -1.89
C GLU A 239 2.72 20.02 -0.60
N TRP A 240 1.68 19.23 -0.29
CA TRP A 240 1.67 18.28 0.84
C TRP A 240 2.83 17.28 0.74
N GLY A 241 3.06 16.73 -0.46
CA GLY A 241 4.13 15.76 -0.69
C GLY A 241 5.51 16.36 -0.43
N LYS A 242 5.76 17.62 -0.84
CA LYS A 242 7.05 18.29 -0.61
C LYS A 242 7.40 18.45 0.87
N CYS A 243 6.42 18.50 1.76
CA CYS A 243 6.64 18.56 3.20
C CYS A 243 7.10 17.23 3.82
N LEU A 244 7.08 16.12 3.07
CA LEU A 244 7.40 14.80 3.61
C LEU A 244 8.92 14.54 3.57
N PRO A 245 9.55 14.14 4.69
CA PRO A 245 11.00 13.90 4.75
C PRO A 245 11.52 12.89 3.72
N ILE A 246 10.70 11.88 3.38
CA ILE A 246 11.06 10.87 2.38
C ILE A 246 11.36 11.47 1.01
N MET A 247 10.75 12.61 0.67
CA MET A 247 10.94 13.25 -0.62
C MET A 247 12.35 13.81 -0.76
N GLU A 248 12.99 14.29 0.30
CA GLU A 248 14.35 14.85 0.21
C GLU A 248 15.37 13.81 -0.28
N GLY A 249 15.19 12.54 0.09
CA GLY A 249 16.09 11.44 -0.26
C GLY A 249 15.85 10.80 -1.63
N LEU A 250 14.80 11.21 -2.36
CA LEU A 250 14.41 10.60 -3.63
C LEU A 250 14.85 11.41 -4.85
N LEU A 251 15.16 10.69 -5.93
CA LEU A 251 15.37 11.30 -7.25
C LEU A 251 14.04 11.86 -7.78
N LEU A 252 14.10 12.86 -8.65
CA LEU A 252 12.90 13.49 -9.22
C LEU A 252 11.95 12.47 -9.87
N ASN A 253 12.48 11.50 -10.62
CA ASN A 253 11.65 10.47 -11.25
C ASN A 253 10.91 9.62 -10.20
N ASP A 254 11.57 9.30 -9.08
CA ASP A 254 10.94 8.54 -7.99
C ASP A 254 9.90 9.38 -7.25
N LYS A 255 10.17 10.67 -7.04
CA LYS A 255 9.19 11.64 -6.50
C LYS A 255 7.93 11.66 -7.37
N LEU A 256 8.10 11.89 -8.67
CA LEU A 256 6.98 11.97 -9.62
C LEU A 256 6.22 10.64 -9.73
N ALA A 257 6.91 9.49 -9.69
CA ALA A 257 6.26 8.18 -9.65
C ALA A 257 5.30 8.04 -8.45
N LEU A 258 5.74 8.44 -7.26
CA LEU A 258 4.89 8.43 -6.06
C LEU A 258 3.73 9.42 -6.17
N MET A 259 3.99 10.64 -6.64
CA MET A 259 2.92 11.64 -6.83
C MET A 259 1.87 11.14 -7.82
N LYS A 260 2.27 10.53 -8.94
CA LYS A 260 1.36 9.93 -9.94
C LYS A 260 0.55 8.77 -9.37
N ALA A 261 1.18 7.89 -8.59
CA ALA A 261 0.48 6.77 -7.97
C ALA A 261 -0.58 7.25 -6.96
N PHE A 262 -0.30 8.35 -6.25
CA PHE A 262 -1.17 8.88 -5.22
C PHE A 262 -2.20 9.91 -5.72
N ALA A 263 -1.95 10.52 -6.88
CA ALA A 263 -2.80 11.53 -7.53
C ALA A 263 -4.30 11.20 -7.56
N PRO A 264 -4.75 9.99 -7.95
CA PRO A 264 -6.18 9.68 -7.94
C PRO A 264 -6.72 9.34 -6.56
N ILE A 265 -5.86 9.03 -5.58
CA ILE A 265 -6.27 8.63 -4.23
C ILE A 265 -6.46 9.86 -3.34
N PHE A 266 -5.55 10.84 -3.41
CA PHE A 266 -5.55 12.00 -2.52
C PHE A 266 -6.88 12.78 -2.54
N PRO A 267 -7.44 13.20 -3.69
CA PRO A 267 -8.71 13.93 -3.70
C PRO A 267 -9.87 13.11 -3.12
N LEU A 268 -9.90 11.79 -3.40
CA LEU A 268 -10.97 10.90 -2.94
C LEU A 268 -10.96 10.73 -1.42
N ILE A 269 -9.78 10.47 -0.84
CA ILE A 269 -9.64 10.25 0.61
C ILE A 269 -9.80 11.57 1.39
N GLN A 270 -9.36 12.70 0.81
CA GLN A 270 -9.56 14.04 1.38
C GLN A 270 -11.05 14.39 1.43
N LEU A 271 -11.77 14.18 0.32
CA LEU A 271 -13.22 14.40 0.24
C LEU A 271 -13.96 13.50 1.23
N ALA A 272 -13.67 12.20 1.24
CA ALA A 272 -14.34 11.25 2.12
C ALA A 272 -14.11 11.54 3.61
N PHE A 273 -12.92 11.98 4.02
CA PHE A 273 -12.65 12.24 5.45
C PHE A 273 -13.18 13.60 5.92
N TYR A 274 -13.02 14.65 5.11
CA TYR A 274 -13.39 16.02 5.51
C TYR A 274 -14.82 16.43 5.19
N THR A 275 -15.59 15.58 4.49
CA THR A 275 -17.04 15.75 4.36
C THR A 275 -17.65 15.87 5.75
N LYS A 276 -18.16 17.05 6.09
CA LYS A 276 -18.98 17.27 7.28
C LYS A 276 -20.41 16.89 6.96
N ASN A 277 -21.09 16.19 7.86
CA ASN A 277 -22.54 16.09 7.78
C ASN A 277 -23.12 17.35 8.42
N GLU A 278 -24.13 17.98 7.82
CA GLU A 278 -24.82 19.13 8.44
C GLU A 278 -25.56 18.71 9.72
N PHE A 279 -25.82 17.42 9.85
CA PHE A 279 -26.51 16.77 10.95
C PHE A 279 -25.49 15.97 11.76
N ASP A 280 -24.75 16.64 12.65
CA ASP A 280 -23.73 16.03 13.52
C ASP A 280 -24.36 15.17 14.65
N CYS A 281 -25.55 14.61 14.42
CA CYS A 281 -26.32 13.78 15.33
C CYS A 281 -26.75 12.51 14.59
N ASP A 282 -26.56 11.34 15.21
CA ASP A 282 -26.82 10.03 14.60
C ASP A 282 -28.27 9.84 14.11
N ILE A 283 -29.22 10.69 14.51
CA ILE A 283 -30.57 10.76 13.94
C ILE A 283 -31.05 12.22 14.04
N VAL A 284 -31.14 12.93 12.91
CA VAL A 284 -31.99 14.12 12.79
C VAL A 284 -33.11 13.75 11.82
N ILE A 285 -34.29 13.49 12.38
CA ILE A 285 -35.52 13.51 11.61
C ILE A 285 -35.76 14.97 11.24
N LYS A 286 -35.55 15.33 9.96
CA LYS A 286 -35.97 16.63 9.47
C LYS A 286 -37.50 16.67 9.54
N MET A 287 -38.06 17.32 10.56
CA MET A 287 -39.50 17.60 10.61
C MET A 287 -39.76 18.76 9.65
N GLU A 288 -40.00 18.42 8.39
CA GLU A 288 -40.62 19.35 7.43
C GLU A 288 -42.03 19.73 7.93
N PRO A 289 -42.66 20.80 7.41
CA PRO A 289 -44.00 21.24 7.82
C PRO A 289 -45.09 20.15 7.75
N ASP A 290 -44.81 19.05 7.04
CA ASP A 290 -45.66 17.87 6.89
C ASP A 290 -45.40 16.75 7.92
N CYS A 291 -44.51 16.97 8.91
CA CYS A 291 -44.10 16.00 9.93
C CYS A 291 -43.53 14.68 9.37
N THR A 292 -43.09 14.63 8.11
CA THR A 292 -42.54 13.40 7.51
C THR A 292 -41.06 13.24 7.84
N PRO A 293 -40.64 12.09 8.41
CA PRO A 293 -39.22 11.83 8.60
C PRO A 293 -38.54 11.63 7.25
N ARG A 294 -37.68 12.56 6.85
CA ARG A 294 -36.80 12.37 5.70
C ARG A 294 -35.43 11.85 6.19
N PRO A 295 -34.92 10.74 5.63
CA PRO A 295 -33.58 10.28 5.94
C PRO A 295 -32.55 11.36 5.58
N ILE A 296 -31.50 11.46 6.40
CA ILE A 296 -30.38 12.36 6.11
C ILE A 296 -29.74 11.90 4.80
N PRO A 297 -29.64 12.76 3.78
CA PRO A 297 -29.10 12.36 2.50
C PRO A 297 -27.62 11.98 2.62
N GLU A 298 -27.25 10.86 2.02
CA GLU A 298 -25.89 10.31 2.08
C GLU A 298 -25.03 11.03 1.05
N ARG A 299 -24.27 12.03 1.50
CA ARG A 299 -23.54 12.97 0.63
C ARG A 299 -22.05 13.08 0.96
N LEU A 300 -21.25 13.41 -0.05
CA LEU A 300 -19.90 13.95 0.08
C LEU A 300 -19.92 15.44 -0.23
N ASN A 301 -19.33 16.25 0.64
CA ASN A 301 -19.46 17.71 0.60
C ASN A 301 -18.12 18.37 0.33
N TYR A 302 -18.10 19.25 -0.68
CA TYR A 302 -16.98 20.13 -0.96
C TYR A 302 -17.07 21.43 -0.14
N PRO A 303 -15.94 22.11 0.10
CA PRO A 303 -15.92 23.33 0.89
C PRO A 303 -16.77 24.49 0.35
N ASP A 304 -17.00 24.53 -0.97
CA ASP A 304 -17.83 25.54 -1.63
C ASP A 304 -19.34 25.28 -1.51
N GLY A 305 -19.76 24.27 -0.76
CA GLY A 305 -21.17 23.88 -0.61
C GLY A 305 -21.69 22.98 -1.73
N SER A 306 -20.87 22.65 -2.73
CA SER A 306 -21.25 21.63 -3.72
C SER A 306 -21.20 20.22 -3.11
N PHE A 307 -22.11 19.34 -3.52
CA PHE A 307 -22.17 17.97 -2.98
C PHE A 307 -22.35 16.89 -4.04
N ILE A 308 -21.93 15.67 -3.69
CA ILE A 308 -22.19 14.43 -4.41
C ILE A 308 -23.13 13.60 -3.55
N GLU A 309 -24.31 13.27 -4.06
CA GLU A 309 -25.29 12.45 -3.35
C GLU A 309 -25.30 11.00 -3.84
N LYS A 310 -25.51 10.07 -2.91
CA LYS A 310 -25.74 8.67 -3.25
C LYS A 310 -27.21 8.46 -3.61
N GLY A 311 -27.47 8.06 -4.85
CA GLY A 311 -28.79 7.59 -5.26
C GLY A 311 -29.15 6.23 -4.64
N ASP A 312 -30.46 5.98 -4.46
CA ASP A 312 -30.98 4.71 -3.91
C ASP A 312 -30.56 3.48 -4.72
N LYS A 313 -30.47 3.64 -6.05
CA LYS A 313 -30.03 2.62 -7.00
C LYS A 313 -29.10 3.26 -8.03
N PRO A 314 -27.79 2.97 -8.00
CA PRO A 314 -26.87 3.42 -9.02
C PRO A 314 -27.32 2.95 -10.40
N THR A 315 -27.44 3.88 -11.34
CA THR A 315 -27.89 3.62 -12.72
C THR A 315 -26.75 3.57 -13.72
N ASN A 316 -25.57 4.08 -13.33
CA ASN A 316 -24.38 4.15 -14.16
C ASN A 316 -23.12 3.96 -13.31
N SER A 317 -21.98 3.70 -13.96
CA SER A 317 -20.72 3.42 -13.27
C SER A 317 -20.18 4.61 -12.46
N TRP A 318 -20.60 5.83 -12.77
CA TRP A 318 -20.22 7.04 -12.03
C TRP A 318 -20.91 7.07 -10.65
N GLU A 319 -22.22 6.84 -10.62
CA GLU A 319 -23.00 6.67 -9.39
C GLU A 319 -22.55 5.46 -8.57
N GLU A 320 -22.16 4.36 -9.22
CA GLU A 320 -21.59 3.19 -8.52
C GLU A 320 -20.28 3.54 -7.81
N MET A 321 -19.43 4.35 -8.43
CA MET A 321 -18.18 4.81 -7.81
C MET A 321 -18.46 5.75 -6.64
N HIS A 322 -19.42 6.67 -6.75
CA HIS A 322 -19.84 7.52 -5.65
C HIS A 322 -20.36 6.72 -4.46
N ALA A 323 -21.27 5.77 -4.71
CA ALA A 323 -21.81 4.88 -3.68
C ALA A 323 -20.69 4.09 -2.99
N MET A 324 -19.73 3.58 -3.77
CA MET A 324 -18.57 2.87 -3.25
C MET A 324 -17.69 3.73 -2.34
N LEU A 325 -17.44 4.99 -2.71
CA LEU A 325 -16.67 5.92 -1.88
C LEU A 325 -17.43 6.32 -0.60
N ILE A 326 -18.74 6.53 -0.70
CA ILE A 326 -19.61 6.88 0.43
C ILE A 326 -19.68 5.73 1.43
N ASP A 327 -20.03 4.52 0.97
CA ASP A 327 -20.19 3.36 1.84
C ASP A 327 -18.86 2.80 2.32
N GLY A 328 -17.92 2.62 1.38
CA GLY A 328 -16.67 1.93 1.62
C GLY A 328 -15.57 2.80 2.22
N CYS A 329 -15.72 4.13 2.26
CA CYS A 329 -14.74 5.03 2.89
C CYS A 329 -15.38 6.00 3.88
N TYR A 330 -16.27 6.90 3.43
CA TYR A 330 -16.84 7.94 4.31
C TYR A 330 -17.58 7.33 5.52
N LYS A 331 -18.56 6.47 5.28
CA LYS A 331 -19.33 5.82 6.36
C LYS A 331 -18.45 4.96 7.24
N MET A 332 -17.55 4.19 6.65
CA MET A 332 -16.61 3.35 7.40
C MET A 332 -15.75 4.20 8.36
N MET A 333 -15.23 5.35 7.89
CA MET A 333 -14.46 6.26 8.75
C MET A 333 -15.30 6.86 9.88
N ARG A 334 -16.58 7.19 9.62
CA ARG A 334 -17.51 7.69 10.64
C ARG A 334 -17.86 6.61 11.67
N GLN A 335 -18.19 5.40 11.22
CA GLN A 335 -18.51 4.26 12.08
C GLN A 335 -17.34 3.88 12.99
N LEU A 336 -16.12 3.86 12.46
CA LEU A 336 -14.91 3.54 13.22
C LEU A 336 -14.41 4.72 14.07
N LYS A 337 -15.02 5.90 13.94
CA LYS A 337 -14.61 7.14 14.62
C LYS A 337 -13.12 7.40 14.40
N ILE A 338 -12.71 7.42 13.14
CA ILE A 338 -11.32 7.68 12.76
C ILE A 338 -10.97 9.14 13.11
N LYS A 339 -9.94 9.33 13.93
CA LYS A 339 -9.44 10.65 14.29
C LYS A 339 -8.49 11.19 13.21
N GLU A 340 -8.30 12.50 13.19
CA GLU A 340 -7.36 13.15 12.27
C GLU A 340 -5.92 12.63 12.44
N SER A 341 -5.51 12.30 13.67
CA SER A 341 -4.20 11.67 13.96
C SER A 341 -4.03 10.31 13.27
N THR A 342 -5.07 9.47 13.26
CA THR A 342 -5.06 8.19 12.54
C THR A 342 -5.12 8.42 11.02
N PHE A 343 -5.93 9.39 10.59
CA PHE A 343 -6.11 9.71 9.18
C PHE A 343 -4.80 10.16 8.51
N VAL A 344 -4.02 11.04 9.15
CA VAL A 344 -2.76 11.50 8.54
C VAL A 344 -1.72 10.38 8.42
N LEU A 345 -1.67 9.43 9.36
CA LEU A 345 -0.85 8.22 9.25
C LEU A 345 -1.33 7.31 8.12
N TYR A 346 -2.64 7.10 8.02
CA TYR A 346 -3.23 6.30 6.95
C TYR A 346 -3.00 6.93 5.57
N LYS A 347 -3.11 8.27 5.46
CA LYS A 347 -2.79 9.03 4.25
C LYS A 347 -1.32 8.87 3.86
N LEU A 348 -0.41 8.95 4.85
CA LEU A 348 1.02 8.71 4.63
C LEU A 348 1.30 7.26 4.19
N LEU A 349 0.60 6.28 4.75
CA LEU A 349 0.70 4.88 4.36
C LEU A 349 0.27 4.65 2.89
N LEU A 350 -0.82 5.28 2.46
CA LEU A 350 -1.30 5.22 1.07
C LEU A 350 -0.31 5.84 0.09
N PHE A 351 0.38 6.92 0.50
CA PHE A 351 1.40 7.58 -0.32
C PHE A 351 2.66 6.71 -0.52
N HIS A 352 3.07 5.95 0.51
CA HIS A 352 4.24 5.07 0.45
C HIS A 352 3.93 3.79 -0.34
N ASN A 353 3.70 3.92 -1.64
CA ASN A 353 3.39 2.81 -2.54
C ASN A 353 4.65 2.34 -3.30
N PRO A 354 5.29 1.21 -2.90
CA PRO A 354 6.45 0.67 -3.62
C PRO A 354 6.09 0.08 -4.99
N ASP A 355 4.81 -0.14 -5.25
CA ASP A 355 4.29 -0.64 -6.52
C ASP A 355 4.00 0.51 -7.51
N ALA A 356 4.37 1.76 -7.17
CA ALA A 356 4.23 2.90 -8.07
C ALA A 356 5.06 2.71 -9.35
N ASP A 357 4.39 2.86 -10.49
CA ASP A 357 5.02 2.78 -11.81
C ASP A 357 6.02 3.91 -12.01
N GLY A 358 7.19 3.58 -12.54
CA GLY A 358 8.31 4.52 -12.74
C GLY A 358 9.30 4.61 -11.58
N LEU A 359 9.05 3.96 -10.43
CA LEU A 359 10.04 3.89 -9.36
C LEU A 359 11.30 3.12 -9.78
N SER A 360 12.46 3.70 -9.46
CA SER A 360 13.78 3.07 -9.55
C SER A 360 13.90 1.88 -8.59
N SER A 361 14.83 0.97 -8.84
CA SER A 361 15.06 -0.19 -7.95
C SER A 361 15.44 0.22 -6.52
N LEU A 362 16.17 1.33 -6.37
CA LEU A 362 16.48 1.90 -5.08
C LEU A 362 15.24 2.54 -4.45
N GLY A 363 14.50 3.35 -5.19
CA GLY A 363 13.25 3.97 -4.75
C GLY A 363 12.24 2.94 -4.24
N LYS A 364 11.99 1.86 -5.00
CA LYS A 364 11.13 0.75 -4.57
C LYS A 364 11.54 0.17 -3.22
N LYS A 365 12.83 -0.11 -3.04
CA LYS A 365 13.36 -0.67 -1.79
C LYS A 365 13.22 0.31 -0.62
N THR A 366 13.50 1.59 -0.84
CA THR A 366 13.37 2.63 0.18
C THR A 366 11.91 2.76 0.62
N ILE A 367 10.98 2.86 -0.34
CA ILE A 367 9.55 3.02 -0.05
C ILE A 367 8.94 1.78 0.57
N GLU A 368 9.38 0.58 0.16
CA GLU A 368 8.97 -0.67 0.81
C GLU A 368 9.39 -0.71 2.29
N GLY A 369 10.63 -0.32 2.59
CA GLY A 369 11.13 -0.22 3.96
C GLY A 369 10.31 0.73 4.83
N GLU A 370 10.06 1.95 4.32
CA GLU A 370 9.25 2.94 5.03
C GLU A 370 7.79 2.49 5.19
N ARG A 371 7.18 1.87 4.16
CA ARG A 371 5.81 1.33 4.27
C ARG A 371 5.70 0.30 5.40
N MET A 372 6.67 -0.61 5.51
CA MET A 372 6.68 -1.63 6.57
C MET A 372 6.85 -1.01 7.96
N ARG A 373 7.72 0.01 8.07
CA ARG A 373 7.89 0.78 9.31
C ARG A 373 6.60 1.49 9.73
N LEU A 374 5.95 2.18 8.79
CA LEU A 374 4.69 2.91 9.01
C LEU A 374 3.54 1.96 9.41
N LEU A 375 3.42 0.78 8.80
CA LEU A 375 2.41 -0.21 9.20
C LEU A 375 2.56 -0.62 10.67
N THR A 376 3.80 -0.88 11.08
CA THR A 376 4.12 -1.29 12.46
C THR A 376 3.84 -0.14 13.44
N GLN A 377 4.29 1.07 13.12
CA GLN A 377 4.09 2.26 13.94
C GLN A 377 2.62 2.65 14.06
N MET A 378 1.86 2.62 12.96
CA MET A 378 0.43 2.93 12.96
C MET A 378 -0.36 1.93 13.80
N PHE A 379 -0.06 0.64 13.69
CA PHE A 379 -0.72 -0.39 14.52
C PHE A 379 -0.39 -0.22 16.00
N GLY A 380 0.87 0.04 16.33
CA GLY A 380 1.28 0.27 17.72
C GLY A 380 0.66 1.54 18.33
N TYR A 381 0.61 2.64 17.57
CA TYR A 381 -0.11 3.86 17.95
C TYR A 381 -1.60 3.57 18.22
N LEU A 382 -2.29 2.92 17.27
CA LEU A 382 -3.69 2.54 17.42
C LEU A 382 -3.92 1.63 18.62
N SER A 383 -3.02 0.67 18.86
CA SER A 383 -3.11 -0.24 20.02
C SER A 383 -3.00 0.52 21.33
N SER A 384 -2.11 1.52 21.40
CA SER A 384 -1.98 2.38 22.57
C SER A 384 -3.18 3.30 22.81
N GLU A 385 -3.83 3.76 21.73
CA GLU A 385 -4.92 4.73 21.81
C GLU A 385 -6.32 4.08 21.93
N ARG A 386 -6.53 2.98 21.22
CA ARG A 386 -7.85 2.34 21.00
C ARG A 386 -7.93 0.93 21.61
N GLY A 387 -6.83 0.40 22.15
CA GLY A 387 -6.79 -0.91 22.78
C GLY A 387 -7.31 -2.02 21.87
N ARG A 388 -8.34 -2.74 22.31
CA ARG A 388 -8.92 -3.88 21.56
C ARG A 388 -9.54 -3.48 20.22
N ASP A 389 -9.97 -2.23 20.05
CA ASP A 389 -10.55 -1.76 18.80
C ASP A 389 -9.49 -1.51 17.70
N ALA A 390 -8.21 -1.44 18.08
CA ALA A 390 -7.10 -1.13 17.17
C ALA A 390 -7.02 -2.11 15.99
N GLN A 391 -7.19 -3.41 16.25
CA GLN A 391 -7.15 -4.44 15.21
C GLN A 391 -8.29 -4.25 14.18
N THR A 392 -9.50 -3.99 14.67
CA THR A 392 -10.67 -3.74 13.81
C THR A 392 -10.45 -2.49 12.96
N ILE A 393 -9.99 -1.40 13.57
CA ILE A 393 -9.72 -0.13 12.88
C ILE A 393 -8.63 -0.33 11.82
N PHE A 394 -7.49 -0.89 12.20
CA PHE A 394 -6.35 -1.12 11.30
C PHE A 394 -6.74 -2.00 10.11
N SER A 395 -7.46 -3.10 10.36
CA SER A 395 -7.89 -4.01 9.29
C SER A 395 -8.85 -3.34 8.31
N ASN A 396 -9.80 -2.55 8.81
CA ASN A 396 -10.74 -1.83 7.96
C ASN A 396 -10.05 -0.71 7.16
N LEU A 397 -9.06 0.00 7.74
CA LEU A 397 -8.24 0.95 6.99
C LEU A 397 -7.53 0.28 5.81
N LEU A 398 -6.96 -0.91 5.99
CA LEU A 398 -6.34 -1.65 4.89
C LEU A 398 -7.35 -2.11 3.83
N MET A 399 -8.56 -2.49 4.24
CA MET A 399 -9.64 -2.81 3.29
C MET A 399 -10.11 -1.59 2.51
N MET A 400 -10.16 -0.42 3.16
CA MET A 400 -10.47 0.84 2.49
C MET A 400 -9.45 1.17 1.39
N SER A 401 -8.17 0.77 1.53
CA SER A 401 -7.17 0.94 0.47
C SER A 401 -7.57 0.27 -0.84
N ALA A 402 -8.24 -0.89 -0.77
CA ALA A 402 -8.74 -1.59 -1.95
C ALA A 402 -9.92 -0.84 -2.60
N THR A 403 -10.84 -0.32 -1.79
CA THR A 403 -11.95 0.54 -2.24
C THR A 403 -11.42 1.79 -2.95
N LEU A 404 -10.46 2.48 -2.33
CA LEU A 404 -9.80 3.66 -2.90
C LEU A 404 -9.09 3.34 -4.21
N SER A 405 -8.39 2.20 -4.29
CA SER A 405 -7.70 1.77 -5.51
C SER A 405 -8.67 1.50 -6.66
N LYS A 406 -9.84 0.92 -6.36
CA LYS A 406 -10.90 0.68 -7.36
C LYS A 406 -11.52 1.99 -7.84
N ALA A 407 -11.83 2.92 -6.92
CA ALA A 407 -12.33 4.25 -7.26
C ALA A 407 -11.30 5.06 -8.07
N ALA A 408 -10.03 5.04 -7.65
CA ALA A 408 -8.92 5.67 -8.36
C ALA A 408 -8.76 5.13 -9.79
N SER A 409 -8.86 3.82 -9.98
CA SER A 409 -8.80 3.19 -11.32
C SER A 409 -9.98 3.57 -12.20
N PHE A 410 -11.16 3.78 -11.61
CA PHE A 410 -12.30 4.32 -12.34
C PHE A 410 -12.07 5.79 -12.75
N ILE A 411 -11.59 6.63 -11.84
CA ILE A 411 -11.27 8.04 -12.11
C ILE A 411 -10.24 8.17 -13.23
N LYS A 412 -9.16 7.38 -13.22
CA LYS A 412 -8.17 7.35 -14.33
C LYS A 412 -8.86 7.12 -15.68
N ARG A 413 -9.65 6.05 -15.79
CA ARG A 413 -10.38 5.71 -17.02
C ARG A 413 -11.33 6.81 -17.49
N VAL A 414 -12.02 7.47 -16.55
CA VAL A 414 -12.94 8.57 -16.90
C VAL A 414 -12.17 9.77 -17.44
N PHE A 415 -11.05 10.15 -16.83
CA PHE A 415 -10.22 11.24 -17.32
C PHE A 415 -9.58 10.90 -18.67
N ASP A 416 -9.07 9.67 -18.85
CA ASP A 416 -8.52 9.20 -20.12
C ASP A 416 -9.56 9.29 -21.25
N PHE A 417 -10.78 8.79 -21.02
CA PHE A 417 -11.85 8.88 -22.01
C PHE A 417 -12.22 10.34 -22.31
N ASN A 418 -12.39 11.18 -21.28
CA ASN A 418 -12.74 12.57 -21.49
C ASN A 418 -11.65 13.38 -22.20
N HIS A 419 -10.37 13.07 -21.98
CA HIS A 419 -9.24 13.69 -22.66
C HIS A 419 -9.27 13.47 -24.18
N ILE A 420 -9.72 12.29 -24.63
CA ILE A 420 -9.90 11.99 -26.06
C ILE A 420 -10.91 12.95 -26.71
N PHE A 421 -11.90 13.41 -25.95
CA PHE A 421 -13.01 14.21 -26.48
C PHE A 421 -12.97 15.70 -26.08
N ASN A 422 -12.14 16.10 -25.11
CA ASN A 422 -12.09 17.46 -24.57
C ASN A 422 -10.69 17.81 -24.05
N HIS A 423 -10.31 19.08 -24.09
CA HIS A 423 -9.14 19.57 -23.36
C HIS A 423 -9.34 19.48 -21.84
N THR A 424 -8.35 18.92 -21.16
CA THR A 424 -8.31 18.70 -19.71
C THR A 424 -7.31 19.65 -19.06
N ASN A 425 -7.35 19.75 -17.73
CA ASN A 425 -6.41 20.56 -16.96
C ASN A 425 -4.99 19.96 -17.07
N ASP A 426 -3.98 20.79 -17.33
CA ASP A 426 -2.59 20.37 -17.56
C ASP A 426 -2.03 19.44 -16.48
N LEU A 427 -2.45 19.62 -15.23
CA LEU A 427 -1.99 18.81 -14.12
C LEU A 427 -2.67 17.45 -14.05
N ILE A 428 -3.96 17.40 -14.40
CA ILE A 428 -4.68 16.13 -14.59
C ILE A 428 -4.00 15.34 -15.70
N ASP A 429 -3.61 15.99 -16.79
CA ASP A 429 -2.90 15.33 -17.90
C ASP A 429 -1.59 14.73 -17.42
N GLN A 430 -0.76 15.51 -16.73
CA GLN A 430 0.55 15.05 -16.27
C GLN A 430 0.49 13.95 -15.22
N LEU A 431 -0.48 14.00 -14.29
CA LEU A 431 -0.52 13.12 -13.12
C LEU A 431 -1.45 11.91 -13.27
N ILE A 432 -2.49 12.02 -14.09
CA ILE A 432 -3.52 10.98 -14.25
C ILE A 432 -3.39 10.28 -15.61
N ILE A 433 -3.27 11.04 -16.71
CA ILE A 433 -3.42 10.52 -18.09
C ILE A 433 -2.08 10.10 -18.70
N VAL A 434 -1.06 10.97 -18.67
CA VAL A 434 0.28 10.78 -19.29
C VAL A 434 1.19 9.89 -18.41
N GLY A 435 0.59 8.93 -17.71
CA GLY A 435 1.25 7.92 -16.89
C GLY A 435 1.31 6.53 -17.53
N LEU A 436 0.81 6.37 -18.76
CA LEU A 436 0.86 5.12 -19.54
C LEU A 436 2.15 4.98 -20.36
#